data_AF-A0A1Y3EHZ1-F1
#
_entry.id   AF-A0A1Y3EHZ1-F1
#
_cell.length_a   1.000
_cell.length_b   1.000
_cell.length_c   1.000
_cell.angle_alpha   90.00
_cell.angle_beta   90.00
_cell.angle_gamma   90.00
#
_symmetry.space_group_name_H-M   'P 1'
#
loop_
_entity.id
_entity.type
_entity.pdbx_description
1 polymer ?
#
loop_
_entity_poly.entity_id
_entity_poly.type
_entity_poly.pdbx_seq_one_letter_code
_entity_poly.pdbx_strand_id
1 'polypeptide(L)'
;MLTNKQASRVWDQYIRFSSIENVLKLYENCFRGSVARLISDQYANYPLQQMIRKVDDSVLAKELYEEVLQCFDEIWKARLYGVVHSLCIFVREKPQLETILVEKIKTVLNCRDPKICEAHFLRCLLSMQCYVQDKVFL
;
A
#
# COMPACT_ATOMS: atom_id res chain seq x y z
N MET A 1 -2.13 13.15 18.27
CA MET A 1 -1.17 12.35 19.08
C MET A 1 -0.38 11.36 18.23
N LEU A 2 -0.96 10.71 17.22
CA LEU A 2 -0.33 9.62 16.44
C LEU A 2 0.72 10.05 15.40
N THR A 3 0.78 11.34 15.08
CA THR A 3 1.51 11.92 13.94
C THR A 3 2.79 12.67 14.34
N ASN A 4 3.35 12.39 15.52
CA ASN A 4 4.69 12.88 15.88
C ASN A 4 5.67 11.70 15.99
N LYS A 5 6.96 12.00 15.88
CA LYS A 5 8.04 11.01 15.83
C LYS A 5 8.08 10.08 17.04
N GLN A 6 7.84 10.60 18.24
CA GLN A 6 7.90 9.83 19.49
C GLN A 6 6.69 8.89 19.57
N ALA A 7 5.50 9.43 19.35
CA ALA A 7 4.27 8.67 19.34
C ALA A 7 4.30 7.59 18.25
N SER A 8 4.77 7.90 17.03
CA SER A 8 4.85 6.92 15.94
C SER A 8 5.70 5.71 16.31
N ARG A 9 6.81 5.93 16.99
CA ARG A 9 7.63 4.84 17.53
C ARG A 9 6.90 4.03 18.59
N VAL A 10 6.12 4.67 19.47
CA VAL A 10 5.37 3.96 20.52
C VAL A 10 4.33 3.03 19.89
N TRP A 11 3.52 3.50 18.94
CA TRP A 11 2.52 2.63 18.34
C TRP A 11 3.10 1.65 17.31
N ASP A 12 4.27 1.91 16.73
CA ASP A 12 5.07 0.89 16.00
C ASP A 12 5.42 -0.30 16.91
N GLN A 13 5.95 -0.02 18.11
CA GLN A 13 6.25 -1.06 19.10
C GLN A 13 4.97 -1.76 19.56
N TYR A 14 3.89 -1.01 19.79
CA TYR A 14 2.59 -1.59 20.14
C TYR A 14 2.12 -2.59 19.06
N ILE A 15 2.10 -2.20 17.78
CA ILE A 15 1.69 -3.09 16.69
C ILE A 15 2.62 -4.32 16.62
N ARG A 16 3.93 -4.11 16.76
CA ARG A 16 4.92 -5.19 16.72
C ARG A 16 4.60 -6.30 17.73
N PHE A 17 4.36 -5.92 18.97
CA PHE A 17 4.25 -6.88 20.08
C PHE A 17 2.80 -7.26 20.44
N SER A 18 1.80 -6.60 19.88
CA SER A 18 0.39 -6.93 20.12
C SER A 18 -0.08 -8.13 19.31
N SER A 19 -1.17 -8.77 19.74
CA SER A 19 -1.90 -9.76 18.93
C SER A 19 -2.53 -9.10 17.69
N ILE A 20 -2.83 -9.90 16.67
CA ILE A 20 -3.55 -9.43 15.47
C ILE A 20 -4.90 -8.83 15.86
N GLU A 21 -5.63 -9.47 16.78
CA GLU A 21 -6.91 -8.98 17.30
C GLU A 21 -6.78 -7.56 17.88
N ASN A 22 -5.76 -7.29 18.70
CA ASN A 22 -5.57 -5.95 19.28
C ASN A 22 -5.15 -4.91 18.25
N VAL A 23 -4.37 -5.33 17.24
CA VAL A 23 -3.99 -4.46 16.11
C VAL A 23 -5.23 -4.10 15.28
N LEU A 24 -6.14 -5.05 15.04
CA LEU A 24 -7.39 -4.79 14.33
C LEU A 24 -8.36 -3.94 15.16
N LYS A 25 -8.43 -4.13 16.48
CA LYS A 25 -9.18 -3.22 17.36
C LYS A 25 -8.63 -1.79 17.32
N LEU A 26 -7.30 -1.62 17.23
CA LEU A 26 -6.70 -0.31 17.07
C LEU A 26 -7.12 0.34 15.73
N TYR A 27 -7.12 -0.43 14.64
CA TYR A 27 -7.65 0.05 13.36
C TYR A 27 -9.12 0.46 13.48
N GLU A 28 -9.97 -0.47 13.92
CA GLU A 28 -11.42 -0.29 14.02
C GLU A 28 -11.82 0.93 14.86
N ASN A 29 -11.18 1.11 16.01
CA ASN A 29 -11.57 2.12 16.99
C ASN A 29 -10.84 3.46 16.83
N CYS A 30 -9.69 3.50 16.14
CA CYS A 30 -8.86 4.70 16.10
C CYS A 30 -8.49 5.17 14.69
N PHE A 31 -8.34 4.27 13.71
CA PHE A 31 -7.76 4.60 12.41
C PHE A 31 -8.73 4.48 11.24
N ARG A 32 -9.80 3.70 11.38
CA ARG A 32 -10.84 3.53 10.35
C ARG A 32 -11.35 4.89 9.89
N GLY A 33 -11.34 5.11 8.57
CA GLY A 33 -11.72 6.38 7.94
C GLY A 33 -10.64 7.48 8.01
N SER A 34 -9.46 7.19 8.54
CA SER A 34 -8.30 8.10 8.63
C SER A 34 -7.03 7.54 8.00
N VAL A 35 -7.07 6.38 7.34
CA VAL A 35 -5.90 5.68 6.78
C VAL A 35 -5.16 6.56 5.79
N ALA A 36 -5.87 7.19 4.84
CA ALA A 36 -5.24 8.07 3.84
C ALA A 36 -4.43 9.22 4.47
N ARG A 37 -4.96 9.83 5.54
CA ARG A 37 -4.26 10.88 6.30
C ARG A 37 -3.01 10.33 7.00
N LEU A 38 -3.11 9.15 7.62
CA LEU A 38 -1.99 8.53 8.34
C LEU A 38 -0.88 8.05 7.40
N ILE A 39 -1.24 7.52 6.23
CA ILE A 39 -0.30 7.14 5.16
C ILE A 39 0.51 8.34 4.67
N SER A 40 -0.14 9.49 4.54
CA SER A 40 0.50 10.71 4.02
C SER A 40 1.37 11.41 5.07
N ASP A 41 1.27 11.03 6.34
CA ASP A 41 2.04 11.63 7.42
C ASP A 41 3.48 11.08 7.47
N GLN A 42 4.45 11.97 7.61
CA GLN A 42 5.89 11.66 7.62
C GLN A 42 6.31 10.67 8.72
N TYR A 43 5.52 10.50 9.79
CA TYR A 43 5.83 9.60 10.88
C TYR A 43 4.83 8.44 10.99
N ALA A 44 3.54 8.71 10.80
CA ALA A 44 2.47 7.74 11.00
C ALA A 44 2.36 6.71 9.86
N ASN A 45 3.00 6.96 8.71
CA ASN A 45 3.03 5.99 7.61
C ASN A 45 3.78 4.70 7.99
N TYR A 46 4.86 4.78 8.78
CA TYR A 46 5.69 3.61 9.09
C TYR A 46 4.97 2.56 9.96
N PRO A 47 4.31 2.94 11.06
CA PRO A 47 3.63 1.95 11.87
C PRO A 47 2.38 1.41 11.14
N LEU A 48 1.74 2.21 10.29
CA LEU A 48 0.64 1.74 9.45
C LEU A 48 1.09 0.69 8.43
N GLN A 49 2.27 0.85 7.83
CA GLN A 49 2.90 -0.19 7.02
C GLN A 49 3.10 -1.49 7.82
N GLN A 50 3.51 -1.38 9.10
CA GLN A 50 3.66 -2.55 9.96
C GLN A 50 2.31 -3.21 10.27
N MET A 51 1.25 -2.43 10.49
CA MET A 51 -0.10 -2.93 10.68
C MET A 51 -0.55 -3.73 9.45
N ILE A 52 -0.44 -3.16 8.25
CA ILE A 52 -0.82 -3.82 6.99
C ILE A 52 -0.12 -5.17 6.81
N ARG A 53 1.17 -5.27 7.15
CA ARG A 53 1.93 -6.53 7.04
C ARG A 53 1.55 -7.59 8.08
N LYS A 54 0.96 -7.19 9.20
CA LYS A 54 0.71 -8.07 10.35
C LYS A 54 -0.70 -8.65 10.38
N VAL A 55 -1.66 -7.93 9.82
CA VAL A 55 -3.07 -8.35 9.83
C VAL A 55 -3.30 -9.63 9.00
N ASP A 56 -4.37 -10.33 9.33
CA ASP A 56 -4.78 -11.60 8.73
C ASP A 56 -5.79 -11.41 7.58
N ASP A 57 -6.61 -12.43 7.32
CA ASP A 57 -7.58 -12.44 6.22
C ASP A 57 -9.00 -12.07 6.68
N SER A 58 -9.11 -11.54 7.90
CA SER A 58 -10.39 -11.11 8.48
C SER A 58 -11.05 -9.99 7.66
N VAL A 59 -12.36 -9.81 7.87
CA VAL A 59 -13.13 -8.73 7.24
C VAL A 59 -12.51 -7.36 7.55
N LEU A 60 -12.11 -7.13 8.80
CA LEU A 60 -11.47 -5.88 9.22
C LEU A 60 -10.14 -5.63 8.51
N ALA A 61 -9.35 -6.68 8.27
CA ALA A 61 -8.09 -6.55 7.53
C ALA A 61 -8.33 -6.21 6.06
N LYS A 62 -9.38 -6.77 5.45
CA LYS A 62 -9.79 -6.42 4.07
C LYS A 62 -10.29 -4.99 3.98
N GLU A 63 -11.06 -4.52 4.95
CA GLU A 63 -11.47 -3.10 5.00
C GLU A 63 -10.26 -2.16 5.10
N LEU A 64 -9.27 -2.49 5.95
CA LEU A 64 -8.02 -1.72 6.03
C LEU A 64 -7.33 -1.69 4.66
N TYR A 65 -7.21 -2.84 4.00
CA TYR A 65 -6.63 -2.94 2.65
C TYR A 65 -7.38 -2.08 1.63
N GLU A 66 -8.71 -2.11 1.64
CA GLU A 66 -9.56 -1.32 0.75
C GLU A 66 -9.37 0.18 1.00
N GLU A 67 -9.30 0.63 2.25
CA GLU A 67 -9.06 2.04 2.60
C GLU A 67 -7.67 2.51 2.12
N VAL A 68 -6.65 1.64 2.21
CA VAL A 68 -5.32 1.93 1.64
C VAL A 68 -5.40 2.01 0.10
N LEU A 69 -6.10 1.09 -0.56
CA LEU A 69 -6.23 1.07 -2.02
C LEU A 69 -6.99 2.27 -2.59
N GLN A 70 -7.91 2.86 -1.83
CA GLN A 70 -8.65 4.06 -2.25
C GLN A 70 -7.72 5.27 -2.48
N CYS A 71 -6.56 5.31 -1.81
CA CYS A 71 -5.56 6.37 -1.97
C CYS A 71 -4.26 5.89 -2.67
N PHE A 72 -4.36 4.83 -3.49
CA PHE A 72 -3.19 4.22 -4.13
C PHE A 72 -2.45 5.17 -5.10
N ASP A 73 -3.18 6.02 -5.82
CA ASP A 73 -2.59 6.95 -6.78
C ASP A 73 -1.76 8.02 -6.05
N GLU A 74 -2.23 8.50 -4.90
CA GLU A 74 -1.53 9.41 -4.01
C GLU A 74 -0.29 8.75 -3.40
N ILE A 75 -0.42 7.50 -2.91
CA ILE A 75 0.70 6.68 -2.42
C ILE A 75 1.81 6.60 -3.48
N TRP A 76 1.43 6.32 -4.72
CA TRP A 76 2.37 6.19 -5.82
C TRP A 76 3.06 7.52 -6.17
N LYS A 77 2.28 8.60 -6.33
CA LYS A 77 2.79 9.95 -6.62
C LYS A 77 3.72 10.47 -5.53
N ALA A 78 3.39 10.22 -4.27
CA ALA A 78 4.21 10.59 -3.11
C ALA A 78 5.41 9.67 -2.89
N ARG A 79 5.61 8.64 -3.75
CA ARG A 79 6.71 7.67 -3.67
C ARG A 79 6.77 6.93 -2.32
N LEU A 80 5.61 6.68 -1.73
CA LEU A 80 5.47 5.97 -0.46
C LEU A 80 5.58 4.44 -0.68
N TYR A 81 6.66 3.99 -1.30
CA TYR A 81 6.82 2.60 -1.75
C TYR A 81 6.91 1.59 -0.62
N GLY A 82 7.22 2.02 0.62
CA GLY A 82 7.09 1.17 1.80
C GLY A 82 5.64 0.71 2.05
N VAL A 83 4.66 1.54 1.70
CA VAL A 83 3.23 1.19 1.74
C VAL A 83 2.90 0.19 0.64
N VAL A 84 3.36 0.43 -0.59
CA VAL A 84 3.19 -0.52 -1.71
C VAL A 84 3.78 -1.88 -1.38
N HIS A 85 5.00 -1.92 -0.85
CA HIS A 85 5.64 -3.16 -0.39
C HIS A 85 4.82 -3.86 0.70
N SER A 86 4.24 -3.11 1.64
CA SER A 86 3.39 -3.69 2.69
C SER A 86 2.10 -4.29 2.14
N LEU A 87 1.50 -3.65 1.12
CA LEU A 87 0.38 -4.23 0.38
C LEU A 87 0.79 -5.54 -0.32
N CYS A 88 1.96 -5.58 -0.99
CA CYS A 88 2.45 -6.81 -1.62
C CYS A 88 2.58 -7.97 -0.62
N ILE A 89 3.07 -7.69 0.60
CA ILE A 89 3.15 -8.69 1.66
C ILE A 89 1.76 -9.14 2.12
N PHE A 90 0.82 -8.21 2.29
CA PHE A 90 -0.54 -8.51 2.70
C PHE A 90 -1.28 -9.40 1.69
N VAL A 91 -1.17 -9.09 0.40
CA VAL A 91 -1.87 -9.82 -0.66
C VAL A 91 -1.24 -11.17 -1.00
N ARG A 92 -0.03 -11.47 -0.51
CA ARG A 92 0.64 -12.74 -0.79
C ARG A 92 -0.26 -13.92 -0.46
N GLU A 93 -0.33 -14.89 -1.37
CA GLU A 93 -1.19 -16.09 -1.28
C GLU A 93 -2.70 -15.78 -1.36
N LYS A 94 -3.07 -14.57 -1.82
CA LYS A 94 -4.46 -14.14 -2.03
C LYS A 94 -4.68 -13.72 -3.50
N PRO A 95 -4.89 -14.68 -4.43
CA PRO A 95 -4.87 -14.40 -5.87
C PRO A 95 -5.79 -13.27 -6.33
N GLN A 96 -6.97 -13.15 -5.71
CA GLN A 96 -7.93 -12.07 -6.04
C GLN A 96 -7.39 -10.69 -5.64
N LEU A 97 -6.78 -10.57 -4.46
CA LEU A 97 -6.21 -9.29 -4.01
C LEU A 97 -4.90 -8.96 -4.74
N GLU A 98 -4.09 -9.97 -5.06
CA GLU A 98 -2.90 -9.82 -5.91
C GLU A 98 -3.29 -9.24 -7.27
N THR A 99 -4.34 -9.78 -7.90
CA THR A 99 -4.85 -9.29 -9.18
C THR A 99 -5.28 -7.82 -9.08
N ILE A 100 -6.03 -7.46 -8.02
CA ILE A 100 -6.46 -6.07 -7.80
C ILE A 100 -5.25 -5.13 -7.64
N LEU A 101 -4.26 -5.51 -6.84
CA LEU A 101 -3.06 -4.71 -6.61
C LEU A 101 -2.23 -4.55 -7.89
N VAL A 102 -2.06 -5.63 -8.67
CA VAL A 102 -1.35 -5.59 -9.96
C VAL A 102 -2.05 -4.66 -10.94
N GLU A 103 -3.38 -4.71 -11.03
CA GLU A 103 -4.13 -3.80 -11.89
C GLU A 103 -3.98 -2.34 -11.46
N LYS A 104 -3.96 -2.05 -10.15
CA LYS A 104 -3.62 -0.71 -9.64
C LYS A 104 -2.21 -0.27 -10.05
N ILE A 105 -1.19 -1.14 -9.91
CA ILE A 105 0.19 -0.87 -10.32
C ILE A 105 0.28 -0.61 -11.83
N LYS A 106 -0.36 -1.43 -12.67
CA LYS A 106 -0.42 -1.19 -14.12
C LYS A 106 -1.07 0.14 -14.46
N THR A 107 -2.08 0.55 -13.70
CA THR A 107 -2.76 1.85 -13.89
C THR A 107 -1.79 3.00 -13.71
N VAL A 108 -1.12 3.05 -12.56
CA VAL A 108 -0.21 4.16 -12.23
C VAL A 108 1.04 4.17 -13.10
N LEU A 109 1.44 3.01 -13.64
CA LEU A 109 2.53 2.88 -14.61
C LEU A 109 2.09 3.11 -16.07
N ASN A 110 0.81 3.36 -16.35
CA ASN A 110 0.28 3.45 -17.72
C ASN A 110 0.53 2.17 -18.56
N CYS A 111 0.52 1.00 -17.91
CA CYS A 111 0.78 -0.31 -18.50
C CYS A 111 -0.48 -1.18 -18.66
N ARG A 112 -1.67 -0.57 -18.78
CA ARG A 112 -2.94 -1.33 -18.94
C ARG A 112 -3.20 -1.81 -20.36
N ASP A 113 -2.56 -1.24 -21.38
CA ASP A 113 -2.77 -1.66 -22.76
C ASP A 113 -2.32 -3.13 -22.94
N PRO A 114 -3.21 -4.05 -23.37
CA PRO A 114 -2.87 -5.45 -23.62
C PRO A 114 -1.70 -5.66 -24.60
N LYS A 115 -1.37 -4.64 -25.42
CA LYS A 115 -0.23 -4.67 -26.35
C LYS A 115 1.12 -4.45 -25.64
N ILE A 116 1.12 -3.93 -24.42
CA ILE A 116 2.34 -3.74 -23.63
C ILE A 116 2.79 -5.11 -23.15
N CYS A 117 3.92 -5.59 -23.69
CA CYS A 117 4.45 -6.87 -23.27
C CYS A 117 4.93 -6.84 -21.80
N GLU A 118 4.96 -8.01 -21.18
CA GLU A 118 5.37 -8.18 -19.77
C GLU A 118 6.75 -7.58 -19.48
N ALA A 119 7.69 -7.64 -20.45
CA ALA A 119 9.01 -7.05 -20.30
C ALA A 119 8.97 -5.52 -20.14
N HIS A 120 8.05 -4.82 -20.82
CA HIS A 120 7.87 -3.39 -20.65
C HIS A 120 7.25 -3.05 -19.30
N PHE A 121 6.26 -3.83 -18.84
CA PHE A 121 5.71 -3.67 -17.50
C PHE A 121 6.78 -3.85 -16.42
N LEU A 122 7.60 -4.90 -16.53
CA LEU A 122 8.72 -5.15 -15.62
C LEU A 122 9.73 -3.99 -15.64
N ARG A 123 10.07 -3.45 -16.81
CA ARG A 123 10.94 -2.27 -16.92
C ARG A 123 10.35 -1.05 -16.23
N CYS A 124 9.07 -0.77 -16.43
CA CYS A 124 8.36 0.35 -15.79
C CYS A 124 8.32 0.16 -14.26
N LEU A 125 8.07 -1.06 -13.80
CA LEU A 125 8.06 -1.41 -12.38
C LEU A 125 9.45 -1.27 -11.73
N LEU A 126 10.51 -1.75 -12.38
CA LEU A 126 11.87 -1.65 -11.84
C LEU A 126 12.41 -0.22 -11.85
N SER A 127 12.03 0.58 -12.85
CA SER A 127 12.42 1.99 -12.95
C SER A 127 11.51 2.94 -12.16
N MET A 128 10.35 2.45 -11.72
CA MET A 128 9.25 3.27 -11.16
C MET A 128 8.85 4.43 -12.10
N GLN A 129 9.00 4.24 -13.41
CA GLN A 129 8.65 5.21 -14.45
C GLN A 129 7.45 4.72 -15.25
N CYS A 130 6.55 5.63 -15.60
CA CYS A 130 5.41 5.30 -16.44
C CYS A 130 5.87 4.90 -17.84
N TYR A 131 5.13 3.98 -18.45
CA TYR A 131 5.27 3.69 -19.86
C TYR A 131 4.95 4.95 -20.68
N VAL A 132 5.96 5.40 -21.41
CA VAL A 132 5.83 6.41 -22.46
C VAL A 132 6.06 5.65 -23.75
N GLN A 133 5.08 5.67 -24.65
CA GLN A 133 5.24 5.09 -25.97
C GLN A 133 6.39 5.83 -26.65
N ASP A 134 7.48 5.12 -26.97
CA ASP A 134 8.60 5.72 -27.70
C ASP A 134 8.01 6.36 -28.97
N LYS A 135 8.11 7.68 -29.08
CA LYS A 135 7.88 8.35 -30.35
C LYS A 135 8.92 7.81 -31.30
N VAL A 136 8.53 6.83 -32.11
CA VAL A 136 9.33 6.37 -33.24
C VAL A 136 9.63 7.62 -34.06
N PHE A 137 10.86 8.11 -33.99
CA PHE A 137 11.37 9.04 -34.98
C PHE A 137 11.40 8.24 -36.29
N LEU A 138 10.42 8.51 -37.14
CA LEU A 138 10.40 8.12 -38.55
C LEU A 138 11.61 8.73 -39.26
#